data_AF-A0A417LEF6-F1
#
_entry.id   AF-A0A417LEF6-F1
#
_cell.length_a   1.000
_cell.length_b   1.000
_cell.length_c   1.000
_cell.angle_alpha   90.00
_cell.angle_beta   90.00
_cell.angle_gamma   90.00
#
_symmetry.space_group_name_H-M   'P 1'
#
loop_
_entity.id
_entity.type
_entity.pdbx_description
1 polymer ?
#
loop_
_entity_poly.entity_id
_entity_poly.type
_entity_poly.pdbx_seq_one_letter_code
_entity_poly.pdbx_strand_id
1 'polypeptide(L)'
;MNKISTTFSLISVKDGKFKARYEVFTESTGDNRVITYENTDPVHNDQIEAMQRLAYHMVNFVEVAANSDSLLITGFQRQNCGNAQLLTIYARMENHRHDSCGNIVSRFYIGRDEYPSIDLLLEDLSACEREALAYIETGKRLEHDMFIRLDESDLSILRSAA
;
A
#
# COMPACT_ATOMS: atom_id res chain seq x y z
N MET A 1 10.90 -20.89 13.85
CA MET A 1 9.79 -20.12 13.21
C MET A 1 9.85 -20.40 11.73
N ASN A 2 8.78 -20.87 11.11
CA ASN A 2 8.72 -21.01 9.65
C ASN A 2 8.75 -19.60 9.05
N LYS A 3 9.67 -19.34 8.12
CA LYS A 3 9.72 -18.04 7.46
C LYS A 3 8.54 -17.93 6.49
N ILE A 4 7.66 -16.97 6.74
CA ILE A 4 6.61 -16.57 5.81
C ILE A 4 7.08 -15.27 5.17
N SER A 5 7.13 -15.21 3.86
CA SER A 5 7.42 -13.96 3.13
C SER A 5 6.26 -13.59 2.23
N THR A 6 5.84 -12.33 2.33
CA THR A 6 4.75 -11.76 1.54
C THR A 6 5.32 -10.85 0.46
N THR A 7 4.80 -10.94 -0.76
CA THR A 7 5.19 -10.06 -1.87
C THR A 7 3.94 -9.52 -2.57
N PHE A 8 3.74 -8.20 -2.50
CA PHE A 8 2.58 -7.56 -3.14
C PHE A 8 2.80 -7.37 -4.64
N SER A 9 1.86 -7.86 -5.44
CA SER A 9 1.78 -7.58 -6.88
C SER A 9 0.77 -6.48 -7.20
N LEU A 10 -0.22 -6.22 -6.34
CA LEU A 10 -1.20 -5.14 -6.49
C LEU A 10 -1.57 -4.57 -5.13
N ILE A 11 -1.62 -3.24 -5.04
CA ILE A 11 -2.29 -2.48 -3.98
C ILE A 11 -3.12 -1.40 -4.66
N SER A 12 -4.41 -1.32 -4.36
CA SER A 12 -5.31 -0.33 -4.97
C SER A 12 -6.45 0.06 -4.04
N VAL A 13 -6.89 1.31 -4.19
CA VAL A 13 -8.08 1.86 -3.58
C VAL A 13 -8.99 2.36 -4.70
N LYS A 14 -10.19 1.80 -4.78
CA LYS A 14 -11.21 2.22 -5.74
C LYS A 14 -12.56 2.31 -5.05
N ASP A 15 -13.24 3.43 -5.26
CA ASP A 15 -14.57 3.69 -4.68
C ASP A 15 -14.59 3.50 -3.15
N GLY A 16 -13.51 3.93 -2.50
CA GLY A 16 -13.28 3.80 -1.06
C GLY A 16 -12.89 2.38 -0.60
N LYS A 17 -12.85 1.39 -1.50
CA LYS A 17 -12.53 0.01 -1.15
C LYS A 17 -11.08 -0.32 -1.44
N PHE A 18 -10.45 -0.96 -0.47
CA PHE A 18 -9.09 -1.45 -0.57
C PHE A 18 -9.05 -2.84 -1.20
N LYS A 19 -8.13 -3.03 -2.13
CA LYS A 19 -7.86 -4.30 -2.80
C LYS A 19 -6.37 -4.53 -2.93
N ALA A 20 -5.93 -5.72 -2.53
CA ALA A 20 -4.56 -6.16 -2.67
C ALA A 20 -4.47 -7.54 -3.31
N ARG A 21 -3.39 -7.76 -4.08
CA ARG A 21 -2.98 -9.09 -4.53
C ARG A 21 -1.54 -9.31 -4.11
N TYR A 22 -1.28 -10.45 -3.49
CA TYR A 22 0.04 -10.78 -2.96
C TYR A 22 0.29 -12.28 -3.00
N GLU A 23 1.57 -12.62 -3.01
CA GLU A 23 2.05 -13.99 -2.90
C GLU A 23 2.56 -14.22 -1.48
N VAL A 24 2.19 -15.36 -0.91
CA VAL A 24 2.71 -15.84 0.37
C VAL A 24 3.53 -17.10 0.10
N PHE A 25 4.81 -17.01 0.40
CA PHE A 25 5.70 -18.16 0.41
C PHE A 25 5.74 -18.78 1.81
N THR A 26 5.50 -20.08 1.88
CA THR A 26 5.59 -20.85 3.13
C THR A 26 6.77 -21.81 3.04
N GLU A 27 7.86 -21.50 3.76
CA GLU A 27 9.11 -22.27 3.70
C GLU A 27 8.92 -23.74 4.07
N SER A 28 8.06 -24.06 5.04
CA SER A 28 7.82 -25.44 5.48
C SER A 28 7.16 -26.34 4.44
N THR A 29 6.46 -25.76 3.46
CA THR A 29 5.79 -26.51 2.38
C THR A 29 6.43 -26.27 1.02
N GLY A 30 7.35 -25.30 0.90
CA GLY A 30 7.91 -24.87 -0.38
C GLY A 30 6.86 -24.30 -1.34
N ASP A 31 5.69 -23.91 -0.83
CA ASP A 31 4.52 -23.55 -1.63
C ASP A 31 4.35 -22.02 -1.73
N ASN A 32 3.90 -21.56 -2.90
CA ASN A 32 3.58 -20.17 -3.19
C ASN A 32 2.09 -20.04 -3.47
N ARG A 33 1.40 -19.23 -2.65
CA ARG A 33 -0.04 -19.04 -2.78
C ARG A 33 -0.33 -17.59 -3.13
N VAL A 34 -1.02 -17.39 -4.24
CA VAL A 34 -1.54 -16.07 -4.64
C VAL A 34 -2.85 -15.83 -3.90
N ILE A 35 -2.93 -14.74 -3.16
CA ILE A 35 -4.11 -14.31 -2.41
C ILE A 35 -4.59 -12.99 -3.01
N THR A 36 -5.91 -12.85 -3.17
CA THR A 36 -6.56 -11.56 -3.45
C THR A 36 -7.40 -11.19 -2.25
N TYR A 37 -7.09 -10.06 -1.64
CA TYR A 37 -7.84 -9.46 -0.54
C TYR A 37 -8.63 -8.27 -1.06
N GLU A 38 -9.89 -8.15 -0.65
CA GLU A 38 -10.74 -7.00 -0.93
C GLU A 38 -11.53 -6.70 0.34
N ASN A 39 -11.49 -5.46 0.80
CA ASN A 39 -12.28 -5.07 1.95
C ASN A 39 -13.74 -4.76 1.55
N THR A 40 -14.64 -4.88 2.51
CA THR A 40 -16.04 -4.47 2.35
C THR A 40 -16.29 -3.05 2.84
N ASP A 41 -15.48 -2.60 3.80
CA ASP A 41 -15.61 -1.32 4.49
C ASP A 41 -14.79 -0.22 3.81
N PRO A 42 -15.02 1.07 4.09
CA PRO A 42 -14.16 2.12 3.55
C PRO A 42 -12.73 2.01 4.07
N VAL A 43 -11.76 2.35 3.23
CA VAL A 43 -10.34 2.36 3.56
C VAL A 43 -10.02 3.48 4.57
N HIS A 44 -9.23 3.17 5.59
CA HIS A 44 -8.65 4.12 6.54
C HIS A 44 -7.59 5.03 5.89
N ASN A 45 -7.50 6.27 6.38
CA ASN A 45 -6.67 7.34 5.83
C ASN A 45 -5.18 6.97 5.75
N ASP A 46 -4.61 6.26 6.72
CA ASP A 46 -3.19 5.85 6.68
C ASP A 46 -2.79 5.13 5.38
N GLN A 47 -3.66 4.28 4.81
CA GLN A 47 -3.38 3.64 3.52
C GLN A 47 -3.44 4.65 2.37
N ILE A 48 -4.39 5.59 2.42
CA ILE A 48 -4.53 6.67 1.44
C ILE A 48 -3.29 7.55 1.49
N GLU A 49 -2.87 7.98 2.68
CA GLU A 49 -1.71 8.83 2.92
C GLU A 49 -0.41 8.15 2.48
N ALA A 50 -0.22 6.88 2.81
CA ALA A 50 0.93 6.10 2.33
C ALA A 50 0.96 6.06 0.80
N MET A 51 -0.19 5.82 0.16
CA MET A 51 -0.29 5.82 -1.30
C MET A 51 -0.02 7.20 -1.92
N GLN A 52 -0.45 8.29 -1.28
CA GLN A 52 -0.23 9.64 -1.82
C GLN A 52 1.24 10.05 -1.84
N ARG A 53 2.13 9.41 -1.06
CA ARG A 53 3.58 9.63 -1.19
C ARG A 53 4.09 9.32 -2.60
N LEU A 54 3.44 8.37 -3.30
CA LEU A 54 3.78 8.03 -4.69
C LEU A 54 3.44 9.13 -5.70
N ALA A 55 2.67 10.16 -5.33
CA ALA A 55 2.38 11.30 -6.20
C ALA A 55 3.65 12.04 -6.60
N TYR A 56 4.62 12.18 -5.68
CA TYR A 56 5.93 12.77 -5.96
C TYR A 56 6.63 12.03 -7.10
N HIS A 57 6.69 10.69 -7.02
CA HIS A 57 7.31 9.87 -8.06
C HIS A 57 6.55 9.95 -9.38
N MET A 58 5.21 9.98 -9.31
CA MET A 58 4.38 10.06 -10.50
C MET A 58 4.57 11.36 -11.29
N VAL A 59 4.70 12.51 -10.62
CA VAL A 59 5.04 13.78 -11.30
C VAL A 59 6.38 13.66 -12.02
N ASN A 60 7.39 13.07 -11.36
CA ASN A 60 8.71 12.86 -11.94
C ASN A 60 8.70 11.89 -13.12
N PHE A 61 7.87 10.85 -13.10
CA PHE A 61 7.82 9.86 -14.19
C PHE A 61 7.09 10.35 -15.44
N VAL A 62 6.03 11.15 -15.27
CA VAL A 62 5.22 11.60 -16.43
C VAL A 62 5.77 12.92 -17.00
N GLU A 63 6.76 13.55 -16.34
CA GLU A 63 7.37 14.84 -16.73
C GLU A 63 6.33 15.94 -16.98
N VAL A 64 5.15 15.83 -16.37
CA VAL A 64 4.09 16.83 -16.49
C VAL A 64 4.34 17.90 -15.44
N ALA A 65 4.20 19.16 -15.83
CA ALA A 65 4.13 20.30 -14.92
C ALA A 65 2.83 20.31 -14.09
N ALA A 66 2.36 19.13 -13.68
CA ALA A 66 1.23 18.97 -12.79
C ALA A 66 1.73 19.14 -11.35
N ASN A 67 1.03 19.94 -10.57
CA ASN A 67 1.25 19.99 -9.13
C ASN A 67 0.89 18.62 -8.55
N SER A 68 1.71 18.10 -7.63
CA SER A 68 1.43 16.86 -6.89
C SER A 68 0.03 16.84 -6.29
N ASP A 69 -0.47 18.02 -5.90
CA ASP A 69 -1.72 18.19 -5.16
C ASP A 69 -2.98 17.92 -6.00
N SER A 70 -2.86 17.89 -7.34
CA SER A 70 -3.96 17.52 -8.23
C SER A 70 -3.98 16.03 -8.59
N LEU A 71 -2.99 15.25 -8.12
CA LEU A 71 -2.87 13.82 -8.40
C LEU A 71 -3.27 13.00 -7.18
N LEU A 72 -4.33 12.22 -7.33
CA LEU A 72 -4.72 11.22 -6.35
C LEU A 72 -4.27 9.84 -6.80
N ILE A 73 -3.30 9.28 -6.07
CA ILE A 73 -2.86 7.90 -6.30
C ILE A 73 -3.99 6.94 -5.91
N THR A 74 -4.36 6.08 -6.84
CA THR A 74 -5.42 5.06 -6.70
C THR A 74 -4.86 3.64 -6.57
N GLY A 75 -3.57 3.45 -6.84
CA GLY A 75 -2.90 2.18 -6.59
C GLY A 75 -1.64 2.02 -7.39
N PHE A 76 -0.99 0.87 -7.20
CA PHE A 76 0.12 0.43 -8.02
C PHE A 76 0.11 -1.07 -8.22
N GLN A 77 0.76 -1.52 -9.29
CA GLN A 77 0.98 -2.91 -9.62
C GLN A 77 2.46 -3.14 -9.89
N ARG A 78 2.98 -4.28 -9.42
CA ARG A 78 4.34 -4.75 -9.71
C ARG A 78 4.30 -6.05 -10.48
N GLN A 79 5.10 -6.12 -11.53
CA GLN A 79 5.26 -7.32 -12.34
C GLN A 79 6.74 -7.61 -12.54
N ASN A 80 7.17 -8.81 -12.16
CA ASN A 80 8.54 -9.25 -12.42
C ASN A 80 8.76 -9.45 -13.92
N CYS A 81 9.86 -8.93 -14.45
CA CYS A 81 10.22 -8.94 -15.87
C CYS A 81 11.70 -9.29 -16.00
N GLY A 82 12.02 -10.58 -15.83
CA GLY A 82 13.41 -11.06 -15.81
C GLY A 82 14.16 -10.48 -14.61
N ASN A 83 15.22 -9.72 -14.88
CA ASN A 83 16.06 -9.07 -13.86
C ASN A 83 15.55 -7.69 -13.43
N ALA A 84 14.43 -7.23 -13.97
CA ALA A 84 13.80 -5.96 -13.64
C ALA A 84 12.37 -6.18 -13.12
N GLN A 85 11.79 -5.15 -12.52
CA GLN A 85 10.40 -5.15 -12.10
C GLN A 85 9.67 -3.96 -12.71
N LEU A 86 8.62 -4.24 -13.49
CA LEU A 86 7.74 -3.20 -14.01
C LEU A 86 6.80 -2.74 -12.90
N LEU A 87 6.98 -1.50 -12.47
CA LEU A 87 6.07 -0.77 -11.60
C LEU A 87 5.07 0.01 -12.47
N THR A 88 3.79 -0.19 -12.25
CA THR A 88 2.72 0.62 -12.84
C THR A 88 1.99 1.36 -11.73
N ILE A 89 1.97 2.70 -11.76
CA ILE A 89 1.25 3.53 -10.79
C ILE A 89 0.00 4.10 -11.48
N TYR A 90 -1.14 4.00 -10.79
CA TYR A 90 -2.43 4.49 -11.25
C TYR A 90 -2.84 5.71 -10.42
N ALA A 91 -3.21 6.80 -11.08
CA ALA A 91 -3.76 7.97 -10.42
C ALA A 91 -4.96 8.55 -11.14
N ARG A 92 -5.70 9.36 -10.41
CA ARG A 92 -6.75 10.23 -10.91
C ARG A 92 -6.27 11.67 -10.80
N MET A 93 -6.47 12.44 -11.85
CA MET A 93 -6.26 13.88 -11.81
C MET A 93 -7.56 14.57 -11.43
N GLU A 94 -7.49 15.46 -10.44
CA GLU A 94 -8.62 16.29 -10.02
C GLU A 94 -8.38 17.76 -10.39
N ASN A 95 -9.44 18.50 -10.69
CA ASN A 95 -9.37 19.95 -10.80
C ASN A 95 -9.55 20.64 -9.43
N HIS A 96 -9.46 21.97 -9.42
CA HIS A 96 -9.70 22.79 -8.22
C HIS A 96 -11.08 22.65 -7.57
N ARG A 97 -12.03 21.93 -8.22
CA ARG A 97 -13.36 21.63 -7.69
C ARG A 97 -13.49 20.18 -7.21
N HIS A 98 -12.39 19.42 -7.18
CA HIS A 98 -12.38 17.99 -6.90
C HIS A 98 -13.17 17.13 -7.90
N ASP A 99 -13.43 17.66 -9.09
CA ASP A 99 -14.00 16.85 -10.17
C ASP A 99 -12.88 16.06 -10.85
N SER A 100 -13.14 14.77 -11.09
CA SER A 100 -12.25 13.89 -11.83
C SER A 100 -12.07 14.39 -13.28
N CYS A 101 -10.85 14.83 -13.62
CA CYS A 101 -10.50 15.31 -14.96
C CYS A 101 -9.81 14.25 -15.83
N GLY A 102 -9.43 13.10 -15.27
CA GLY A 102 -8.90 11.99 -16.04
C GLY A 102 -8.18 10.95 -15.19
N ASN A 103 -7.91 9.78 -15.77
CA ASN A 103 -7.05 8.77 -15.18
C ASN A 103 -5.67 8.87 -15.83
N ILE A 104 -4.63 8.83 -15.02
CA ILE A 104 -3.23 8.85 -15.46
C ILE A 104 -2.58 7.54 -15.02
N VAL A 105 -1.72 7.00 -15.90
CA VAL A 105 -0.97 5.78 -15.62
C VAL A 105 0.49 6.04 -15.95
N SER A 106 1.37 5.74 -15.01
CA SER A 106 2.81 5.75 -15.23
C SER A 106 3.39 4.35 -15.14
N ARG A 107 4.43 4.08 -15.93
CA ARG A 107 5.14 2.80 -15.97
C ARG A 107 6.63 3.05 -15.85
N PHE A 108 7.27 2.38 -14.91
CA PHE A 108 8.69 2.54 -14.59
C PHE A 108 9.34 1.18 -14.34
N TYR A 109 10.52 0.91 -14.91
CA TYR A 109 11.23 -0.35 -14.68
C TYR A 109 12.28 -0.21 -13.57
N ILE A 110 11.95 -0.73 -12.38
CA ILE A 110 12.88 -0.86 -11.26
C ILE A 110 13.98 -1.86 -11.64
N GLY A 111 15.24 -1.46 -11.44
CA GLY A 111 16.42 -2.26 -11.77
C GLY A 111 16.87 -2.16 -13.24
N ARG A 112 16.21 -1.33 -14.05
CA ARG A 112 16.61 -1.06 -15.44
C ARG A 112 16.67 0.44 -15.75
N ASP A 113 15.63 1.17 -15.39
CA ASP A 113 15.54 2.60 -15.65
C ASP A 113 16.23 3.37 -14.51
N GLU A 114 16.96 4.43 -14.86
CA GLU A 114 17.62 5.29 -13.87
C GLU A 114 16.61 6.25 -13.26
N TYR A 115 16.54 6.28 -11.94
CA TYR A 115 15.71 7.23 -11.21
C TYR A 115 16.47 7.75 -9.98
N PRO A 116 16.75 9.06 -9.88
CA PRO A 116 17.57 9.61 -8.79
C PRO A 116 17.02 9.34 -7.38
N SER A 117 15.70 9.24 -7.24
CA SER A 117 15.03 9.00 -5.97
C SER A 117 14.54 7.56 -5.82
N ILE A 118 15.28 6.59 -6.38
CA ILE A 118 14.92 5.16 -6.34
C ILE A 118 14.80 4.64 -4.91
N ASP A 119 15.71 5.03 -4.00
CA ASP A 119 15.67 4.57 -2.61
C ASP A 119 14.39 5.07 -1.90
N LEU A 120 14.01 6.33 -2.13
CA LEU A 120 12.77 6.91 -1.61
C LEU A 120 11.54 6.20 -2.19
N LEU A 121 11.55 5.89 -3.50
CA LEU A 121 10.46 5.12 -4.13
C LEU A 121 10.28 3.76 -3.47
N LEU A 122 11.38 3.05 -3.21
CA LEU A 122 11.33 1.75 -2.55
C LEU A 122 10.84 1.87 -1.10
N GLU A 123 11.21 2.93 -0.40
CA GLU A 123 10.71 3.23 0.95
C GLU A 123 9.20 3.51 0.95
N ASP A 124 8.71 4.33 0.04
CA ASP A 124 7.29 4.70 -0.06
C ASP A 124 6.42 3.52 -0.52
N LEU A 125 6.91 2.69 -1.44
CA LEU A 125 6.27 1.42 -1.78
C LEU A 125 6.21 0.50 -0.55
N SER A 126 7.31 0.38 0.19
CA SER A 126 7.35 -0.41 1.42
C SER A 126 6.39 0.12 2.48
N ALA A 127 6.20 1.44 2.57
CA ALA A 127 5.21 2.04 3.47
C ALA A 127 3.77 1.63 3.09
N CYS A 128 3.44 1.66 1.80
CA CYS A 128 2.15 1.18 1.31
C CYS A 128 1.92 -0.31 1.64
N GLU A 129 2.97 -1.13 1.54
CA GLU A 129 2.91 -2.56 1.83
C GLU A 129 2.76 -2.86 3.32
N ARG A 130 3.44 -2.09 4.18
CA ARG A 130 3.26 -2.20 5.64
C ARG A 130 1.84 -1.90 6.06
N GLU A 131 1.26 -0.82 5.53
CA GLU A 131 -0.15 -0.51 5.79
C GLU A 131 -1.06 -1.62 5.25
N ALA A 132 -0.86 -2.07 4.00
CA ALA A 132 -1.63 -3.17 3.43
C ALA A 132 -1.60 -4.45 4.28
N LEU A 133 -0.44 -4.83 4.81
CA LEU A 133 -0.30 -5.96 5.74
C LEU A 133 -1.11 -5.74 7.02
N ALA A 134 -1.03 -4.54 7.62
CA ALA A 134 -1.83 -4.23 8.80
C ALA A 134 -3.33 -4.39 8.52
N TYR A 135 -3.83 -3.95 7.36
CA TYR A 135 -5.22 -4.18 6.99
C TYR A 135 -5.59 -5.65 6.88
N ILE A 136 -4.71 -6.46 6.27
CA ILE A 136 -4.96 -7.88 6.01
C ILE A 136 -4.91 -8.69 7.30
N GLU A 137 -3.93 -8.42 8.17
CA GLU A 137 -3.66 -9.23 9.35
C GLU A 137 -4.43 -8.76 10.59
N THR A 138 -4.52 -7.46 10.83
CA THR A 138 -5.12 -6.90 12.04
C THR A 138 -6.51 -6.32 11.79
N GLY A 139 -6.94 -6.25 10.54
CA GLY A 139 -8.24 -5.71 10.18
C GLY A 139 -8.36 -4.24 10.58
N LYS A 140 -7.31 -3.44 10.32
CA LYS A 140 -7.30 -1.98 10.56
C LYS A 140 -8.56 -1.35 9.96
N ARG A 141 -9.55 -1.09 10.80
CA ARG A 141 -10.85 -0.52 10.45
C ARG A 141 -10.87 0.97 10.81
N LEU A 142 -11.75 1.72 10.14
CA LEU A 142 -12.09 3.08 10.55
C LEU A 142 -12.74 3.05 11.93
N GLU A 143 -11.96 3.29 12.97
CA GLU A 143 -12.35 3.73 14.31
C GLU A 143 -11.05 3.89 15.10
N HIS A 144 -10.61 5.10 15.47
CA HIS A 144 -10.69 5.66 16.82
C HIS A 144 -10.53 4.73 18.05
N ASP A 145 -10.48 3.40 17.92
CA ASP A 145 -10.36 2.49 19.04
C ASP A 145 -8.98 1.84 19.06
N MET A 146 -8.11 2.49 19.82
CA MET A 146 -6.95 1.88 20.45
C MET A 146 -7.42 0.68 21.29
N PHE A 147 -7.45 -0.51 20.68
CA PHE A 147 -7.60 -1.75 21.44
C PHE A 147 -6.32 -1.97 22.25
N ILE A 148 -6.31 -1.49 23.50
CA ILE A 148 -5.35 -1.97 24.50
C ILE A 148 -5.67 -3.44 24.72
N ARG A 149 -4.86 -4.32 24.13
CA ARG A 149 -4.84 -5.73 24.49
C ARG A 149 -4.18 -5.83 25.86
N LEU A 150 -4.99 -5.75 26.92
CA LEU A 150 -4.54 -6.08 28.27
C LEU A 150 -4.23 -7.57 28.31
N ASP A 151 -3.00 -7.93 28.66
CA ASP A 151 -2.67 -9.32 28.96
C ASP A 151 -3.11 -9.70 30.39
N GLU A 152 -2.99 -10.97 30.77
CA GLU A 152 -3.37 -11.41 32.12
C GLU A 152 -2.55 -10.71 33.22
N SER A 153 -1.33 -10.24 32.90
CA SER A 153 -0.51 -9.50 33.85
C SER A 153 -1.06 -8.08 34.07
N ASP A 154 -1.53 -7.42 33.01
CA ASP A 154 -2.19 -6.12 33.10
C ASP A 154 -3.52 -6.19 33.88
N LEU A 155 -4.29 -7.28 33.68
CA LEU A 155 -5.52 -7.54 34.43
C LEU A 155 -5.25 -7.80 35.93
N SER A 156 -4.11 -8.41 36.27
CA SER A 156 -3.73 -8.67 37.65
C SER A 156 -3.40 -7.38 38.42
N ILE A 157 -2.76 -6.42 37.76
CA ILE A 157 -2.41 -5.11 38.33
C ILE A 157 -3.68 -4.32 38.65
N LEU A 158 -4.65 -4.31 37.73
CA LEU A 158 -5.93 -3.61 37.93
C LEU A 158 -6.76 -4.19 39.07
N ARG A 159 -6.73 -5.52 39.29
CA ARG A 159 -7.42 -6.17 40.42
C ARG A 159 -6.75 -5.92 41.76
N SER A 160 -5.46 -5.63 41.79
CA SER A 160 -4.73 -5.31 43.03
C SER A 160 -4.88 -3.85 43.47
N ALA A 161 -5.43 -2.99 42.60
CA ALA A 161 -5.61 -1.57 42.82
C ALA A 161 -7.07 -1.15 43.14
N ALA A 162 -7.99 -2.12 43.26
CA ALA A 162 -9.38 -1.95 43.67
C ALA A 162 -9.63 -2.59 45.04
#